data_AF-A0AAW8C652-F1
#
_entry.id   AF-A0AAW8C652-F1
#
_cell.length_a   1.000
_cell.length_b   1.000
_cell.length_c   1.000
_cell.angle_alpha   90.00
_cell.angle_beta   90.00
_cell.angle_gamma   90.00
#
_symmetry.space_group_name_H-M   'P 1'
#
loop_
_entity.id
_entity.type
_entity.pdbx_description
1 polymer ?
#
loop_
_entity_poly.entity_id
_entity_poly.type
_entity_poly.pdbx_seq_one_letter_code
_entity_poly.pdbx_strand_id
1 'polypeptide(L)'
;MDALEIKSLFKEHMQGNGHLLLPELPLISPKEDSFFTIAAAKAVKDSYQNAGIPCNPNVCIVQRMFMANQLEQAGVYPVATPMEVQMSIFRFADQTPEKMFSLVLGFLRKIGINIEDLFFISPGNYNVNEALENVQFNVANIVEWHKPMRYKIGEDIPTGHYGRFCLSYNSGLFPIVDMTFMKDIQNNVLKLEACFYLDRIYFTLAEKDTWFETPLYMPIVDKIQEQYTSVSEVLVNQTAILMRSLVALLGDGLCITPKGYGYVGRKILRQIIVNWYLEIQSILDLTFLVQPTIESLKFMGYDYSDEKERIVEIIRKEEELFAANIKDSIKYIKRQIKSNKVEDLLTKETLLKWKDSRGIPEKIAIGTIKHNCDSNLLLQVDFNNDFPFNLKMNGYPYLRNINNPRQWLVDAEKKLYTNKKWI
;
A
#
# COMPACT_ATOMS: atom_id res chain seq x y z
N MET A 1 -21.97 -7.09 -3.78
CA MET A 1 -21.70 -5.95 -2.90
C MET A 1 -20.57 -5.14 -3.52
N ASP A 2 -20.74 -3.83 -3.68
CA ASP A 2 -19.67 -2.95 -4.19
C ASP A 2 -18.88 -2.25 -3.07
N ALA A 3 -17.82 -1.51 -3.41
CA ALA A 3 -16.98 -0.83 -2.42
C ALA A 3 -17.71 0.32 -1.70
N LEU A 4 -18.71 0.95 -2.31
CA LEU A 4 -19.51 1.99 -1.67
C LEU A 4 -20.47 1.41 -0.64
N GLU A 5 -21.08 0.27 -0.98
CA GLU A 5 -21.96 -0.49 -0.11
C GLU A 5 -21.21 -0.99 1.12
N ILE A 6 -20.00 -1.56 0.96
CA ILE A 6 -19.14 -1.97 2.09
C ILE A 6 -18.90 -0.79 3.05
N LYS A 7 -18.54 0.38 2.51
CA LYS A 7 -18.33 1.59 3.32
C LYS A 7 -19.60 2.05 4.03
N SER A 8 -20.76 1.98 3.38
CA SER A 8 -22.04 2.35 4.00
C SER A 8 -22.36 1.41 5.15
N LEU A 9 -22.27 0.10 4.92
CA LEU A 9 -22.53 -0.92 5.94
C LEU A 9 -21.56 -0.80 7.13
N PHE A 10 -20.30 -0.42 6.87
CA PHE A 10 -19.32 -0.11 7.92
C PHE A 10 -19.79 1.06 8.77
N LYS A 11 -20.11 2.21 8.15
CA LYS A 11 -20.57 3.41 8.85
C LYS A 11 -21.82 3.14 9.69
N GLU A 12 -22.82 2.50 9.09
CA GLU A 12 -24.07 2.11 9.77
C GLU A 12 -23.81 1.18 10.95
N HIS A 13 -22.94 0.18 10.78
CA HIS A 13 -22.60 -0.76 11.85
C HIS A 13 -21.91 -0.07 13.02
N MET A 14 -20.98 0.84 12.76
CA MET A 14 -20.26 1.57 13.80
C MET A 14 -21.13 2.60 14.51
N GLN A 15 -21.91 3.38 13.76
CA GLN A 15 -22.84 4.37 14.30
C GLN A 15 -23.96 3.72 15.11
N GLY A 16 -24.52 2.60 14.62
CA GLY A 16 -25.50 1.79 15.37
C GLY A 16 -24.92 1.21 16.67
N ASN A 17 -23.60 1.12 16.78
CA ASN A 17 -22.87 0.74 18.00
C ASN A 17 -22.28 1.93 18.76
N GLY A 18 -22.78 3.15 18.53
CA GLY A 18 -22.41 4.34 19.31
C GLY A 18 -21.04 4.93 19.00
N HIS A 19 -20.47 4.68 17.82
CA HIS A 19 -19.24 5.36 17.39
C HIS A 19 -19.58 6.65 16.65
N LEU A 20 -18.86 7.72 16.95
CA LEU A 20 -18.90 8.95 16.18
C LEU A 20 -18.13 8.76 14.87
N LEU A 21 -18.77 9.04 13.74
CA LEU A 21 -18.11 9.07 12.43
C LEU A 21 -17.33 10.37 12.27
N LEU A 22 -16.01 10.27 12.13
CA LEU A 22 -15.13 11.41 11.84
C LEU A 22 -15.10 11.69 10.33
N PRO A 23 -14.90 12.96 9.94
CA PRO A 23 -14.67 13.31 8.54
C PRO A 23 -13.33 12.74 8.05
N GLU A 24 -13.27 12.41 6.77
CA GLU A 24 -12.02 12.03 6.11
C GLU A 24 -11.06 13.22 6.07
N LEU A 25 -9.78 12.98 6.40
CA LEU A 25 -8.71 13.95 6.26
C LEU A 25 -8.25 14.06 4.79
N PRO A 26 -7.76 15.23 4.36
CA PRO A 26 -7.10 15.36 3.06
C PRO A 26 -5.96 14.36 2.89
N LEU A 27 -5.79 13.83 1.67
CA LEU A 27 -4.69 12.92 1.38
C LEU A 27 -3.32 13.63 1.48
N ILE A 28 -3.31 14.95 1.27
CA ILE A 28 -2.13 15.81 1.27
C ILE A 28 -2.26 16.88 2.36
N SER A 29 -1.24 17.00 3.20
CA SER A 29 -1.17 17.95 4.31
C SER A 29 0.20 18.65 4.32
N PRO A 30 0.40 19.72 3.52
CA PRO A 30 1.73 20.34 3.36
C PRO A 30 2.29 21.01 4.61
N LYS A 31 1.44 21.30 5.60
CA LYS A 31 1.76 22.07 6.81
C LYS A 31 2.10 21.20 8.02
N GLU A 32 2.19 19.88 7.83
CA GLU A 32 2.39 18.93 8.91
C GLU A 32 3.70 18.13 8.74
N ASP A 33 4.13 17.45 9.80
CA ASP A 33 5.36 16.64 9.84
C ASP A 33 5.40 15.56 8.75
N SER A 34 4.22 15.04 8.36
CA SER A 34 4.04 14.14 7.22
C SER A 34 3.19 14.81 6.16
N PHE A 35 3.75 14.96 4.96
CA PHE A 35 3.07 15.55 3.81
C PHE A 35 1.83 14.78 3.34
N PHE A 36 1.75 13.49 3.65
CA PHE A 36 0.63 12.63 3.26
C PHE A 36 -0.05 12.05 4.49
N THR A 37 -1.35 11.81 4.38
CA THR A 37 -2.07 10.98 5.34
C THR A 37 -1.66 9.53 5.13
N ILE A 38 -0.83 8.99 6.03
CA ILE A 38 -0.27 7.64 5.94
C ILE A 38 -1.05 6.60 6.74
N ALA A 39 -2.02 7.00 7.57
CA ALA A 39 -2.85 6.14 8.38
C ALA A 39 -4.07 6.89 8.93
N ALA A 40 -5.18 6.19 9.15
CA ALA A 40 -6.38 6.72 9.81
C ALA A 40 -6.11 7.23 11.23
N ALA A 41 -5.16 6.64 11.96
CA ALA A 41 -4.76 7.06 13.30
C ALA A 41 -4.34 8.53 13.39
N LYS A 42 -3.96 9.15 12.26
CA LYS A 42 -3.69 10.59 12.16
C LYS A 42 -4.87 11.45 12.65
N ALA A 43 -6.11 11.04 12.37
CA ALA A 43 -7.31 11.76 12.76
C ALA A 43 -7.57 11.79 14.28
N VAL A 44 -6.90 10.91 15.01
CA VAL A 44 -7.06 10.73 16.47
C VAL A 44 -5.73 10.80 17.22
N LYS A 45 -4.70 11.41 16.60
CA LYS A 45 -3.34 11.52 17.16
C LYS A 45 -3.35 12.04 18.60
N ASP A 46 -4.15 13.07 18.87
CA ASP A 46 -4.29 13.68 20.19
C ASP A 46 -4.89 12.73 21.23
N SER A 47 -5.79 11.82 20.83
CA SER A 47 -6.38 10.81 21.72
C SER A 47 -5.36 9.76 22.15
N TYR A 48 -4.30 9.54 21.36
CA TYR A 48 -3.18 8.68 21.77
C TYR A 48 -2.20 9.42 22.68
N GLN A 49 -1.86 10.68 22.32
CA GLN A 49 -0.81 11.46 22.99
C GLN A 49 -1.24 12.03 24.34
N ASN A 50 -2.50 12.47 24.45
CA ASN A 50 -2.98 13.09 25.67
C ASN A 50 -3.31 12.02 26.73
N ALA A 51 -2.97 12.34 27.98
CA ALA A 51 -3.42 11.57 29.14
C ALA A 51 -4.92 11.78 29.33
N GLY A 52 -5.64 10.70 29.66
CA GLY A 52 -7.09 10.75 29.90
C GLY A 52 -7.93 10.16 28.78
N ILE A 53 -9.22 9.98 29.10
CA ILE A 53 -10.24 9.50 28.17
C ILE A 53 -10.75 10.70 27.35
N PRO A 54 -10.69 10.66 26.00
CA PRO A 54 -11.21 11.74 25.17
C PRO A 54 -12.73 11.87 25.30
N CYS A 55 -13.28 13.07 25.04
CA CYS A 55 -14.72 13.33 25.15
C CYS A 55 -15.57 12.34 24.34
N ASN A 56 -15.07 11.90 23.18
CA ASN A 56 -15.66 10.83 22.39
C ASN A 56 -14.69 9.63 22.39
N PRO A 57 -14.87 8.65 23.29
CA PRO A 57 -13.96 7.50 23.39
C PRO A 57 -14.15 6.47 22.27
N ASN A 58 -15.25 6.53 21.53
CA ASN A 58 -15.60 5.60 20.47
C ASN A 58 -15.78 6.38 19.16
N VAL A 59 -14.85 6.21 18.23
CA VAL A 59 -14.89 6.91 16.95
C VAL A 59 -14.57 5.97 15.80
N CYS A 60 -15.05 6.29 14.61
CA CYS A 60 -14.72 5.56 13.39
C CYS A 60 -14.46 6.54 12.24
N ILE A 61 -13.70 6.11 11.24
CA ILE A 61 -13.35 6.92 10.07
C ILE A 61 -13.18 6.03 8.84
N VAL A 62 -13.47 6.57 7.67
CA VAL A 62 -13.05 6.00 6.39
C VAL A 62 -12.06 6.97 5.75
N GLN A 63 -10.83 6.52 5.52
CA GLN A 63 -9.68 7.36 5.21
C GLN A 63 -8.87 6.79 4.04
N ARG A 64 -8.69 7.55 2.96
CA ARG A 64 -7.60 7.29 2.00
C ARG A 64 -6.25 7.52 2.64
N MET A 65 -5.32 6.61 2.37
CA MET A 65 -3.94 6.74 2.79
C MET A 65 -3.01 6.67 1.58
N PHE A 66 -1.86 7.33 1.67
CA PHE A 66 -0.79 7.23 0.67
C PHE A 66 0.58 7.04 1.34
N MET A 67 1.31 6.01 0.94
CA MET A 67 2.59 5.59 1.50
C MET A 67 3.70 5.65 0.44
N ALA A 68 4.46 6.75 0.42
CA ALA A 68 5.52 6.97 -0.57
C ALA A 68 6.64 5.90 -0.55
N ASN A 69 6.87 5.26 0.59
CA ASN A 69 7.85 4.18 0.75
C ASN A 69 7.41 2.84 0.10
N GLN A 70 6.14 2.71 -0.29
CA GLN A 70 5.63 1.53 -1.00
C GLN A 70 5.69 1.64 -2.52
N LEU A 71 6.10 2.79 -3.07
CA LEU A 71 6.21 3.01 -4.53
C LEU A 71 7.09 1.98 -5.23
N GLU A 72 8.16 1.54 -4.57
CA GLU A 72 9.11 0.57 -5.14
C GLU A 72 8.60 -0.88 -5.03
N GLN A 73 7.59 -1.12 -4.18
CA GLN A 73 6.96 -2.43 -3.98
C GLN A 73 5.73 -2.64 -4.89
N ALA A 74 5.24 -1.57 -5.53
CA ALA A 74 4.11 -1.64 -6.45
C ALA A 74 4.35 -2.71 -7.53
N GLY A 75 3.41 -3.64 -7.68
CA GLY A 75 3.47 -4.77 -8.61
C GLY A 75 4.60 -5.79 -8.37
N VAL A 76 5.39 -5.63 -7.31
CA VAL A 76 6.35 -6.64 -6.83
C VAL A 76 5.62 -7.63 -5.95
N TYR A 77 4.85 -7.12 -4.99
CA TYR A 77 4.00 -7.96 -4.17
C TYR A 77 2.58 -7.97 -4.71
N PRO A 78 1.90 -9.12 -4.57
CA PRO A 78 0.55 -9.33 -5.06
C PRO A 78 -0.42 -8.23 -4.75
N VAL A 79 -0.39 -7.76 -3.50
CA VAL A 79 -1.34 -6.77 -3.00
C VAL A 79 -0.64 -5.52 -2.48
N ALA A 80 0.50 -5.20 -3.09
CA ALA A 80 1.19 -3.95 -2.87
C ALA A 80 0.50 -2.80 -3.56
N THR A 81 0.06 -1.82 -2.78
CA THR A 81 -0.38 -0.53 -3.32
C THR A 81 0.08 0.61 -2.41
N PRO A 82 0.65 1.70 -2.99
CA PRO A 82 0.95 2.91 -2.25
C PRO A 82 -0.30 3.59 -1.70
N MET A 83 -1.46 3.38 -2.33
CA MET A 83 -2.74 3.96 -1.94
C MET A 83 -3.74 2.87 -1.55
N GLU A 84 -4.28 2.97 -0.34
CA GLU A 84 -5.35 2.11 0.19
C GLU A 84 -6.47 3.00 0.78
N VAL A 85 -7.65 2.42 0.99
CA VAL A 85 -8.68 3.02 1.86
C VAL A 85 -8.81 2.20 3.13
N GLN A 86 -8.58 2.86 4.27
CA GLN A 86 -8.76 2.29 5.60
C GLN A 86 -10.12 2.65 6.15
N MET A 87 -10.85 1.67 6.67
CA MET A 87 -12.01 1.91 7.53
C MET A 87 -11.56 1.56 8.95
N SER A 88 -11.38 2.55 9.83
CA SER A 88 -10.83 2.33 11.18
C SER A 88 -11.86 2.58 12.27
N ILE A 89 -11.78 1.77 13.32
CA ILE A 89 -12.51 1.89 14.57
C ILE A 89 -11.50 2.20 15.67
N PHE A 90 -11.78 3.18 16.51
CA PHE A 90 -10.97 3.52 17.67
C PHE A 90 -11.81 3.48 18.94
N ARG A 91 -11.26 2.86 19.98
CA ARG A 91 -11.87 2.74 21.31
C ARG A 91 -10.83 3.08 22.38
N PHE A 92 -11.06 4.13 23.16
CA PHE A 92 -10.06 4.71 24.07
C PHE A 92 -10.33 4.50 25.56
N ALA A 93 -11.33 3.69 25.92
CA ALA A 93 -11.79 3.55 27.30
C ALA A 93 -12.21 2.11 27.68
N ASP A 94 -11.75 1.10 26.93
CA ASP A 94 -12.17 -0.28 27.15
C ASP A 94 -11.35 -0.95 28.25
N GLN A 95 -11.94 -1.87 29.02
CA GLN A 95 -11.21 -2.69 29.99
C GLN A 95 -10.67 -3.98 29.35
N THR A 96 -11.41 -4.54 28.40
CA THR A 96 -11.05 -5.75 27.63
C THR A 96 -11.28 -5.50 26.15
N PRO A 97 -10.62 -6.24 25.24
CA PRO A 97 -10.80 -6.06 23.80
C PRO A 97 -12.07 -6.74 23.23
N GLU A 98 -12.89 -7.38 24.06
CA GLU A 98 -14.07 -8.15 23.64
C GLU A 98 -15.05 -7.33 22.78
N LYS A 99 -15.36 -6.10 23.21
CA LYS A 99 -16.28 -5.26 22.44
C LYS A 99 -15.71 -4.91 21.07
N MET A 100 -14.40 -4.65 20.98
CA MET A 100 -13.73 -4.43 19.70
C MET A 100 -13.84 -5.67 18.80
N PHE A 101 -13.55 -6.86 19.31
CA PHE A 101 -13.69 -8.09 18.52
C PHE A 101 -15.13 -8.36 18.08
N SER A 102 -16.11 -8.13 18.95
CA SER A 102 -17.53 -8.25 18.61
C SER A 102 -17.92 -7.30 17.47
N LEU A 103 -17.43 -6.05 17.49
CA LEU A 103 -17.66 -5.09 16.40
C LEU A 103 -17.02 -5.57 15.10
N VAL A 104 -15.79 -6.05 15.16
CA VAL A 104 -15.03 -6.52 13.99
C VAL A 104 -15.70 -7.72 13.35
N LEU A 105 -15.94 -8.78 14.12
CA LEU A 105 -16.56 -10.00 13.62
C LEU A 105 -18.01 -9.76 13.18
N GLY A 106 -18.74 -8.90 13.89
CA GLY A 106 -20.10 -8.51 13.52
C GLY A 106 -20.15 -7.81 12.15
N PHE A 107 -19.22 -6.89 11.89
CA PHE A 107 -19.14 -6.21 10.59
C PHE A 107 -18.72 -7.18 9.49
N LEU A 108 -17.69 -8.00 9.71
CA LEU A 108 -17.24 -9.00 8.73
C LEU A 108 -18.36 -9.97 8.34
N ARG A 109 -19.14 -10.48 9.31
CA ARG A 109 -20.33 -11.30 9.02
C ARG A 109 -21.37 -10.52 8.22
N LYS A 110 -21.62 -9.25 8.57
CA LYS A 110 -22.61 -8.39 7.90
C LYS A 110 -22.29 -8.20 6.40
N ILE A 111 -21.02 -8.17 6.03
CA ILE A 111 -20.58 -8.05 4.62
C ILE A 111 -20.37 -9.41 3.92
N GLY A 112 -20.70 -10.52 4.58
CA GLY A 112 -20.64 -11.86 3.99
C GLY A 112 -19.32 -12.60 4.13
N ILE A 113 -18.37 -12.10 4.94
CA ILE A 113 -17.14 -12.86 5.24
C ILE A 113 -17.46 -14.00 6.21
N ASN A 114 -17.11 -15.22 5.81
CA ASN A 114 -17.18 -16.38 6.68
C ASN A 114 -16.09 -16.30 7.76
N ILE A 115 -16.50 -16.24 9.02
CA ILE A 115 -15.58 -16.10 10.14
C ILE A 115 -14.74 -17.36 10.42
N GLU A 116 -15.19 -18.54 9.97
CA GLU A 116 -14.43 -19.78 10.13
C GLU A 116 -13.16 -19.81 9.28
N ASP A 117 -13.12 -19.01 8.21
CA ASP A 117 -11.96 -18.86 7.33
C ASP A 117 -10.96 -17.82 7.85
N LEU A 118 -11.28 -17.14 8.97
CA LEU A 118 -10.41 -16.16 9.59
C LEU A 118 -9.42 -16.82 10.54
N PHE A 119 -8.18 -16.35 10.46
CA PHE A 119 -7.10 -16.61 11.40
C PHE A 119 -6.73 -15.31 12.10
N PHE A 120 -6.49 -15.37 13.41
CA PHE A 120 -6.04 -14.21 14.17
C PHE A 120 -4.61 -14.39 14.66
N ILE A 121 -3.78 -13.40 14.37
CA ILE A 121 -2.43 -13.29 14.88
C ILE A 121 -2.48 -12.54 16.20
N SER A 122 -2.22 -13.25 17.29
CA SER A 122 -2.30 -12.72 18.64
C SER A 122 -0.95 -12.27 19.19
N PRO A 123 -0.89 -11.11 19.86
CA PRO A 123 0.30 -10.67 20.57
C PRO A 123 0.52 -11.35 21.93
N GLY A 124 -0.38 -12.25 22.37
CA GLY A 124 -0.25 -13.00 23.63
C GLY A 124 -0.41 -12.16 24.91
N ASN A 125 -0.97 -10.96 24.80
CA ASN A 125 -1.15 -10.02 25.91
C ASN A 125 -2.52 -9.30 25.83
N TYR A 126 -2.79 -8.41 26.79
CA TYR A 126 -4.05 -7.64 26.91
C TYR A 126 -5.33 -8.50 26.97
N ASN A 127 -5.24 -9.75 27.43
CA ASN A 127 -6.34 -10.74 27.44
C ASN A 127 -6.97 -10.96 26.06
N VAL A 128 -6.18 -10.83 24.99
CA VAL A 128 -6.67 -10.94 23.61
C VAL A 128 -7.24 -12.34 23.31
N ASN A 129 -6.58 -13.41 23.72
CA ASN A 129 -7.05 -14.78 23.43
C ASN A 129 -8.36 -15.07 24.17
N GLU A 130 -8.45 -14.74 25.46
CA GLU A 130 -9.67 -14.88 26.27
C GLU A 130 -10.82 -14.06 25.67
N ALA A 131 -10.55 -12.83 25.24
CA ALA A 131 -11.57 -12.00 24.61
C ALA A 131 -12.07 -12.57 23.28
N LEU A 132 -11.20 -13.21 22.49
CA LEU A 132 -11.58 -13.92 21.25
C LEU A 132 -12.45 -15.15 21.57
N GLU A 133 -12.09 -15.92 22.59
CA GLU A 133 -12.88 -17.06 23.08
C GLU A 133 -14.28 -16.61 23.53
N ASN A 134 -14.37 -15.51 24.28
CA ASN A 134 -15.63 -14.97 24.79
C ASN A 134 -16.57 -14.47 23.68
N VAL A 135 -16.03 -14.04 22.54
CA VAL A 135 -16.84 -13.71 21.33
C VAL A 135 -17.03 -14.90 20.39
N GLN A 136 -16.75 -16.11 20.87
CA GLN A 136 -16.91 -17.38 20.17
C GLN A 136 -16.08 -17.47 18.88
N PHE A 137 -14.89 -16.87 18.87
CA PHE A 137 -13.93 -17.08 17.79
C PHE A 137 -13.28 -18.46 17.93
N ASN A 138 -13.04 -19.13 16.80
CA ASN A 138 -12.47 -20.47 16.80
C ASN A 138 -11.02 -20.46 17.33
N VAL A 139 -10.80 -21.08 18.49
CA VAL A 139 -9.47 -21.15 19.16
C VAL A 139 -8.40 -21.80 18.31
N ALA A 140 -8.78 -22.74 17.42
CA ALA A 140 -7.86 -23.39 16.50
C ALA A 140 -7.26 -22.42 15.47
N ASN A 141 -7.93 -21.28 15.26
CA ASN A 141 -7.51 -20.24 14.32
C ASN A 141 -6.75 -19.08 14.99
N ILE A 142 -6.50 -19.15 16.31
CA ILE A 142 -5.68 -18.18 17.04
C ILE A 142 -4.21 -18.61 17.00
N VAL A 143 -3.36 -17.80 16.38
CA VAL A 143 -1.90 -17.99 16.32
C VAL A 143 -1.21 -16.94 17.16
N GLU A 144 -0.80 -17.32 18.37
CA GLU A 144 0.00 -16.46 19.23
C GLU A 144 1.46 -16.42 18.77
N TRP A 145 2.00 -15.22 18.62
CA TRP A 145 3.40 -15.02 18.26
C TRP A 145 4.31 -15.10 19.49
N HIS A 146 5.41 -15.82 19.36
CA HIS A 146 6.45 -15.90 20.38
C HIS A 146 7.16 -14.56 20.62
N LYS A 147 7.27 -13.74 19.59
CA LYS A 147 7.78 -12.38 19.60
C LYS A 147 6.67 -11.48 19.06
N PRO A 148 5.90 -10.80 19.90
CA PRO A 148 4.80 -9.97 19.41
C PRO A 148 5.34 -8.73 18.68
N MET A 149 4.67 -8.34 17.61
CA MET A 149 5.00 -7.11 16.88
C MET A 149 4.73 -5.90 17.75
N ARG A 150 5.77 -5.09 17.98
CA ARG A 150 5.61 -3.83 18.70
C ARG A 150 4.98 -2.78 17.81
N TYR A 151 3.99 -2.08 18.36
CA TYR A 151 3.48 -0.84 17.82
C TYR A 151 4.14 0.35 18.50
N LYS A 152 4.56 1.33 17.70
CA LYS A 152 5.12 2.61 18.16
C LYS A 152 4.48 3.74 17.39
N ILE A 153 4.06 4.78 18.11
CA ILE A 153 3.69 6.06 17.53
C ILE A 153 4.86 7.01 17.85
N GLY A 154 5.86 7.14 16.99
CA GLY A 154 7.03 8.00 17.30
C GLY A 154 7.93 7.48 18.44
N GLU A 155 8.88 8.32 18.90
CA GLU A 155 9.96 7.92 19.81
C GLU A 155 9.56 7.91 21.30
N ASP A 156 8.61 8.76 21.73
CA ASP A 156 8.31 9.02 23.15
C ASP A 156 6.88 8.61 23.61
N ILE A 157 6.14 7.82 22.82
CA ILE A 157 4.72 7.50 23.06
C ILE A 157 4.57 6.05 23.56
N PRO A 158 3.54 5.72 24.39
CA PRO A 158 3.29 4.36 24.83
C PRO A 158 3.39 3.34 23.70
N THR A 159 4.15 2.28 23.97
CA THR A 159 4.30 1.16 23.04
C THR A 159 3.10 0.22 23.18
N GLY A 160 2.61 -0.27 22.06
CA GLY A 160 1.54 -1.27 21.99
C GLY A 160 2.01 -2.54 21.31
N HIS A 161 1.06 -3.41 20.99
CA HIS A 161 1.30 -4.55 20.13
C HIS A 161 0.28 -4.63 19.02
N TYR A 162 0.70 -5.18 17.88
CA TYR A 162 -0.19 -5.47 16.77
C TYR A 162 -0.82 -6.85 16.91
N GLY A 163 -2.10 -6.95 16.57
CA GLY A 163 -2.77 -8.17 16.16
C GLY A 163 -3.31 -8.02 14.74
N ARG A 164 -3.78 -9.12 14.14
CA ARG A 164 -4.22 -9.09 12.74
C ARG A 164 -5.16 -10.24 12.43
N PHE A 165 -6.26 -9.94 11.72
CA PHE A 165 -7.05 -10.95 11.04
C PHE A 165 -6.53 -11.18 9.62
N CYS A 166 -6.24 -12.45 9.32
CA CYS A 166 -5.95 -12.95 7.99
C CYS A 166 -7.10 -13.87 7.56
N LEU A 167 -7.62 -13.66 6.36
CA LEU A 167 -8.65 -14.49 5.75
C LEU A 167 -8.00 -15.55 4.86
N SER A 168 -8.36 -16.82 4.98
CA SER A 168 -7.97 -17.80 3.98
C SER A 168 -8.73 -17.55 2.68
N TYR A 169 -8.00 -17.32 1.59
CA TYR A 169 -8.59 -16.96 0.30
C TYR A 169 -7.67 -17.40 -0.84
N ASN A 170 -8.20 -18.09 -1.86
CA ASN A 170 -7.46 -18.59 -3.03
C ASN A 170 -6.12 -19.28 -2.66
N SER A 171 -6.18 -20.22 -1.72
CA SER A 171 -4.99 -20.93 -1.22
C SER A 171 -3.93 -20.01 -0.57
N GLY A 172 -4.28 -18.79 -0.21
CA GLY A 172 -3.44 -17.81 0.48
C GLY A 172 -4.03 -17.39 1.83
N LEU A 173 -3.33 -16.48 2.51
CA LEU A 173 -3.75 -15.83 3.75
C LEU A 173 -3.76 -14.32 3.60
N PHE A 174 -4.94 -13.75 3.48
CA PHE A 174 -5.16 -12.37 3.12
C PHE A 174 -5.32 -11.48 4.36
N PRO A 175 -4.33 -10.64 4.72
CA PRO A 175 -4.48 -9.69 5.83
C PRO A 175 -5.55 -8.63 5.51
N ILE A 176 -6.68 -8.70 6.20
CA ILE A 176 -7.86 -7.84 5.94
C ILE A 176 -8.15 -6.84 7.06
N VAL A 177 -7.73 -7.14 8.30
CA VAL A 177 -7.90 -6.23 9.45
C VAL A 177 -6.63 -6.22 10.29
N ASP A 178 -6.04 -5.05 10.47
CA ASP A 178 -4.99 -4.83 11.47
C ASP A 178 -5.59 -4.34 12.77
N MET A 179 -5.04 -4.77 13.89
CA MET A 179 -5.45 -4.31 15.20
C MET A 179 -4.26 -3.82 16.00
N THR A 180 -4.50 -2.79 16.81
CA THR A 180 -3.49 -2.22 17.69
C THR A 180 -4.02 -2.24 19.11
N PHE A 181 -3.21 -2.73 20.04
CA PHE A 181 -3.51 -2.81 21.45
C PHE A 181 -2.50 -1.98 22.24
N MET A 182 -3.00 -0.98 22.97
CA MET A 182 -2.21 -0.14 23.86
C MET A 182 -2.89 -0.05 25.22
N LYS A 183 -2.10 0.10 26.29
CA LYS A 183 -2.63 0.29 27.65
C LYS A 183 -2.28 1.70 28.13
N ASP A 184 -3.31 2.46 28.49
CA ASP A 184 -3.15 3.66 29.30
C ASP A 184 -2.98 3.22 30.77
N ILE A 185 -1.75 3.36 31.26
CA ILE A 185 -1.39 2.93 32.61
C ILE A 185 -2.04 3.83 33.68
N GLN A 186 -2.22 5.12 33.39
CA GLN A 186 -2.74 6.09 34.36
C GLN A 186 -4.22 5.86 34.63
N ASN A 187 -4.99 5.59 33.57
CA ASN A 187 -6.44 5.40 33.67
C ASN A 187 -6.84 3.91 33.76
N ASN A 188 -5.87 3.00 33.64
CA ASN A 188 -6.06 1.55 33.57
C ASN A 188 -7.14 1.16 32.53
N VAL A 189 -7.00 1.68 31.32
CA VAL A 189 -7.87 1.36 30.16
C VAL A 189 -7.02 0.94 28.96
N LEU A 190 -7.64 0.26 28.02
CA LEU A 190 -7.08 -0.05 26.71
C LEU A 190 -7.44 1.05 25.70
N LYS A 191 -6.46 1.40 24.88
CA LYS A 191 -6.62 2.18 23.65
C LYS A 191 -6.46 1.20 22.48
N LEU A 192 -7.54 0.98 21.75
CA LEU A 192 -7.67 -0.05 20.72
C LEU A 192 -7.94 0.60 19.36
N GLU A 193 -7.30 0.06 18.34
CA GLU A 193 -7.65 0.32 16.93
C GLU A 193 -7.96 -0.99 16.23
N ALA A 194 -8.97 -1.00 15.37
CA ALA A 194 -9.14 -1.99 14.33
C ALA A 194 -9.24 -1.28 12.98
N CYS A 195 -8.37 -1.64 12.04
CA CYS A 195 -8.21 -1.02 10.74
C CYS A 195 -8.49 -2.03 9.63
N PHE A 196 -9.59 -1.84 8.92
CA PHE A 196 -10.03 -2.67 7.80
C PHE A 196 -9.50 -2.09 6.50
N TYR A 197 -9.00 -2.96 5.61
CA TYR A 197 -8.51 -2.55 4.30
C TYR A 197 -9.59 -2.76 3.23
N LEU A 198 -10.21 -1.68 2.74
CA LEU A 198 -11.33 -1.75 1.79
C LEU A 198 -10.97 -2.50 0.51
N ASP A 199 -9.86 -2.13 -0.13
CA ASP A 199 -9.37 -2.79 -1.36
C ASP A 199 -9.26 -4.30 -1.19
N ARG A 200 -8.79 -4.70 0.00
CA ARG A 200 -8.50 -6.08 0.33
C ARG A 200 -9.76 -6.89 0.58
N ILE A 201 -10.65 -6.34 1.40
CA ILE A 201 -11.95 -6.95 1.70
C ILE A 201 -12.79 -7.05 0.43
N TYR A 202 -12.81 -6.00 -0.38
CA TYR A 202 -13.53 -6.00 -1.65
C TYR A 202 -12.97 -7.07 -2.60
N PHE A 203 -11.65 -7.15 -2.76
CA PHE A 203 -11.02 -8.17 -3.59
C PHE A 203 -11.44 -9.60 -3.17
N THR A 204 -11.43 -9.91 -1.88
CA THR A 204 -11.82 -11.24 -1.39
C THR A 204 -13.30 -11.53 -1.59
N LEU A 205 -14.17 -10.52 -1.48
CA LEU A 205 -15.61 -10.66 -1.75
C LEU A 205 -15.94 -10.73 -3.25
N ALA A 206 -15.05 -10.23 -4.12
CA ALA A 206 -15.23 -10.27 -5.55
C ALA A 206 -14.91 -11.65 -6.17
N GLU A 207 -14.34 -12.57 -5.38
CA GLU A 207 -14.01 -13.94 -5.79
C GLU A 207 -13.16 -13.99 -7.08
N LYS A 208 -12.19 -13.08 -7.20
CA LYS A 208 -11.23 -13.00 -8.31
C LYS A 208 -9.87 -13.60 -7.97
N ASP A 209 -9.15 -14.07 -8.99
CA ASP A 209 -7.82 -14.64 -8.80
C ASP A 209 -6.77 -13.56 -8.49
N THR A 210 -6.99 -12.37 -9.06
CA THR A 210 -6.17 -11.19 -8.84
C THR A 210 -7.02 -9.93 -8.69
N TRP A 211 -6.59 -9.00 -7.85
CA TRP A 211 -7.30 -7.73 -7.69
C TRP A 211 -7.29 -6.86 -8.96
N PHE A 212 -6.46 -7.22 -9.95
CA PHE A 212 -6.40 -6.57 -11.27
C PHE A 212 -7.61 -6.88 -12.15
N GLU A 213 -8.34 -7.96 -11.86
CA GLU A 213 -9.62 -8.33 -12.50
C GLU A 213 -10.83 -7.66 -11.83
N THR A 214 -10.60 -6.85 -10.80
CA THR A 214 -11.66 -6.15 -10.09
C THR A 214 -11.80 -4.72 -10.62
N PRO A 215 -12.97 -4.09 -10.49
CA PRO A 215 -13.17 -2.66 -10.80
C PRO A 215 -12.17 -1.70 -10.15
N LEU A 216 -11.43 -2.13 -9.11
CA LEU A 216 -10.34 -1.36 -8.52
C LEU A 216 -9.22 -1.05 -9.52
N TYR A 217 -8.99 -1.88 -10.53
CA TYR A 217 -7.88 -1.73 -11.48
C TYR A 217 -8.22 -2.12 -12.92
N MET A 218 -9.24 -2.97 -13.13
CA MET A 218 -9.65 -3.48 -14.44
C MET A 218 -9.81 -2.38 -15.51
N PRO A 219 -10.42 -1.20 -15.24
CA PRO A 219 -10.50 -0.14 -16.25
C PRO A 219 -9.12 0.28 -16.80
N ILE A 220 -8.11 0.34 -15.94
CA ILE A 220 -6.75 0.74 -16.32
C ILE A 220 -6.05 -0.41 -17.06
N VAL A 221 -6.20 -1.64 -16.56
CA VAL A 221 -5.60 -2.85 -17.13
C VAL A 221 -6.12 -3.10 -18.55
N ASP A 222 -7.45 -3.09 -18.72
CA ASP A 222 -8.11 -3.29 -20.01
C ASP A 222 -7.65 -2.24 -21.01
N LYS A 223 -7.59 -0.97 -20.59
CA LYS A 223 -7.15 0.13 -21.46
C LYS A 223 -5.71 -0.03 -21.94
N ILE A 224 -4.82 -0.54 -21.08
CA ILE A 224 -3.44 -0.84 -21.47
C ILE A 224 -3.42 -1.99 -22.48
N GLN A 225 -4.13 -3.09 -22.19
CA GLN A 225 -4.14 -4.29 -23.02
C GLN A 225 -4.80 -4.08 -24.39
N GLU A 226 -5.76 -3.16 -24.51
CA GLU A 226 -6.32 -2.72 -25.79
C GLU A 226 -5.26 -2.14 -26.75
N GLN A 227 -4.28 -1.40 -26.20
CA GLN A 227 -3.26 -0.69 -26.99
C GLN A 227 -1.94 -1.47 -27.08
N TYR A 228 -1.64 -2.29 -26.08
CA TYR A 228 -0.37 -2.98 -25.92
C TYR A 228 -0.60 -4.47 -25.60
N THR A 229 -0.55 -5.31 -26.63
CA THR A 229 -0.81 -6.76 -26.51
C THR A 229 0.43 -7.60 -26.17
N SER A 230 1.63 -7.03 -26.34
CA SER A 230 2.91 -7.75 -26.19
C SER A 230 3.75 -7.23 -25.01
N VAL A 231 3.12 -6.67 -23.98
CA VAL A 231 3.77 -6.22 -22.75
C VAL A 231 3.52 -7.20 -21.61
N SER A 232 4.47 -7.26 -20.68
CA SER A 232 4.46 -8.12 -19.51
C SER A 232 3.34 -7.73 -18.56
N GLU A 233 2.70 -8.74 -17.98
CA GLU A 233 1.64 -8.53 -16.97
C GLU A 233 2.16 -7.69 -15.79
N VAL A 234 3.43 -7.89 -15.39
CA VAL A 234 4.08 -7.12 -14.34
C VAL A 234 4.09 -5.62 -14.67
N LEU A 235 4.42 -5.23 -15.91
CA LEU A 235 4.41 -3.82 -16.32
C LEU A 235 3.00 -3.23 -16.28
N VAL A 236 2.00 -3.98 -16.75
CA VAL A 236 0.58 -3.57 -16.73
C VAL A 236 0.12 -3.34 -15.29
N ASN A 237 0.36 -4.33 -14.42
CA ASN A 237 -0.02 -4.31 -13.01
C ASN A 237 0.65 -3.15 -12.24
N GLN A 238 1.97 -2.95 -12.46
CA GLN A 238 2.70 -1.82 -11.90
C GLN A 238 2.13 -0.47 -12.35
N THR A 239 1.79 -0.35 -13.64
CA THR A 239 1.24 0.87 -14.21
C THR A 239 -0.12 1.19 -13.62
N ALA A 240 -1.00 0.18 -13.47
CA ALA A 240 -2.33 0.36 -12.87
C ALA A 240 -2.24 0.88 -11.43
N ILE A 241 -1.38 0.28 -10.59
CA ILE A 241 -1.16 0.71 -9.20
C ILE A 241 -0.63 2.14 -9.11
N LEU A 242 0.39 2.45 -9.92
CA LEU A 242 1.06 3.75 -9.90
C LEU A 242 0.16 4.85 -10.47
N MET A 243 -0.60 4.59 -11.54
CA MET A 243 -1.57 5.54 -12.10
C MET A 243 -2.67 5.87 -11.11
N ARG A 244 -3.26 4.86 -10.44
CA ARG A 244 -4.28 5.08 -9.40
C ARG A 244 -3.79 5.99 -8.29
N SER A 245 -2.56 5.77 -7.85
CA SER A 245 -1.90 6.63 -6.85
C SER A 245 -1.62 8.04 -7.37
N LEU A 246 -1.13 8.18 -8.60
CA LEU A 246 -0.81 9.47 -9.22
C LEU A 246 -2.08 10.32 -9.40
N VAL A 247 -3.13 9.77 -10.00
CA VAL A 247 -4.37 10.49 -10.29
C VAL A 247 -5.09 10.88 -9.01
N ALA A 248 -5.10 10.04 -7.96
CA ALA A 248 -5.66 10.43 -6.67
C ALA A 248 -4.92 11.60 -6.02
N LEU A 249 -3.57 11.58 -6.04
CA LEU A 249 -2.76 12.69 -5.52
C LEU A 249 -2.99 13.97 -6.33
N LEU A 250 -2.97 13.88 -7.66
CA LEU A 250 -3.21 15.03 -8.53
C LEU A 250 -4.61 15.58 -8.32
N GLY A 251 -5.63 14.71 -8.25
CA GLY A 251 -7.02 15.07 -7.97
C GLY A 251 -7.22 15.76 -6.62
N ASP A 252 -6.48 15.35 -5.59
CA ASP A 252 -6.45 16.03 -4.27
C ASP A 252 -5.58 17.31 -4.26
N GLY A 253 -5.17 17.80 -5.43
CA GLY A 253 -4.51 19.10 -5.60
C GLY A 253 -2.98 19.07 -5.59
N LEU A 254 -2.35 17.89 -5.68
CA LEU A 254 -0.88 17.82 -5.84
C LEU A 254 -0.46 18.49 -7.14
N CYS A 255 0.54 19.37 -7.06
CA CYS A 255 1.28 19.87 -8.21
C CYS A 255 2.64 19.18 -8.28
N ILE A 256 3.10 18.84 -9.49
CA ILE A 256 4.41 18.25 -9.69
C ILE A 256 5.50 19.32 -9.53
N THR A 257 6.44 19.09 -8.60
CA THR A 257 7.55 20.00 -8.31
C THR A 257 8.89 19.27 -8.22
N PRO A 258 10.03 19.97 -8.36
CA PRO A 258 11.34 19.34 -8.21
C PRO A 258 11.71 18.88 -6.79
N LYS A 259 11.06 19.43 -5.77
CA LYS A 259 11.35 19.19 -4.35
C LYS A 259 10.07 19.22 -3.52
N GLY A 260 10.15 18.72 -2.29
CA GLY A 260 9.02 18.65 -1.37
C GLY A 260 8.02 17.56 -1.76
N TYR A 261 6.79 17.66 -1.27
CA TYR A 261 5.76 16.63 -1.51
C TYR A 261 5.38 16.46 -2.99
N GLY A 262 5.42 17.53 -3.79
CA GLY A 262 5.17 17.46 -5.23
C GLY A 262 6.21 16.63 -6.01
N TYR A 263 7.37 16.34 -5.41
CA TYR A 263 8.36 15.41 -5.97
C TYR A 263 7.83 13.96 -6.03
N VAL A 264 6.86 13.60 -5.18
CA VAL A 264 6.27 12.26 -5.22
C VAL A 264 5.52 12.02 -6.53
N GLY A 265 4.69 12.99 -6.97
CA GLY A 265 4.01 12.90 -8.27
C GLY A 265 5.01 12.75 -9.42
N ARG A 266 6.12 13.51 -9.37
CA ARG A 266 7.26 13.36 -10.30
C ARG A 266 7.83 11.94 -10.27
N LYS A 267 8.11 11.39 -9.08
CA LYS A 267 8.71 10.05 -8.91
C LYS A 267 7.81 8.97 -9.53
N ILE A 268 6.50 9.02 -9.25
CA ILE A 268 5.52 8.05 -9.75
C ILE A 268 5.48 8.07 -11.28
N LEU A 269 5.23 9.24 -11.87
CA LEU A 269 5.12 9.40 -13.32
C LEU A 269 6.39 8.93 -14.04
N ARG A 270 7.55 9.37 -13.56
CA ARG A 270 8.84 8.97 -14.16
C ARG A 270 9.13 7.48 -13.99
N GLN A 271 8.71 6.86 -12.89
CA GLN A 271 8.87 5.43 -12.69
C GLN A 271 8.05 4.62 -13.71
N ILE A 272 6.82 5.04 -14.01
CA ILE A 272 6.00 4.42 -15.07
C ILE A 272 6.73 4.54 -16.41
N ILE A 273 7.10 5.77 -16.81
CA ILE A 273 7.77 6.01 -18.11
C ILE A 273 9.08 5.22 -18.24
N VAL A 274 9.88 5.15 -17.18
CA VAL A 274 11.13 4.37 -17.19
C VAL A 274 10.84 2.88 -17.36
N ASN A 275 9.87 2.32 -16.63
CA ASN A 275 9.55 0.90 -16.75
C ASN A 275 9.04 0.56 -18.17
N TRP A 276 8.19 1.40 -18.75
CA TRP A 276 7.73 1.25 -20.14
C TRP A 276 8.87 1.36 -21.15
N TYR A 277 9.74 2.36 -21.00
CA TYR A 277 10.88 2.53 -21.90
C TYR A 277 11.80 1.30 -21.91
N LEU A 278 12.02 0.64 -20.76
CA LEU A 278 12.86 -0.55 -20.70
C LEU A 278 12.30 -1.71 -21.52
N GLU A 279 10.97 -1.81 -21.61
CA GLU A 279 10.30 -2.93 -22.24
C GLU A 279 9.99 -2.67 -23.72
N ILE A 280 9.43 -1.51 -24.05
CA ILE A 280 8.99 -1.19 -25.41
C ILE A 280 9.90 -0.20 -26.15
N GLN A 281 10.98 0.29 -25.52
CA GLN A 281 11.93 1.27 -26.09
C GLN A 281 11.28 2.56 -26.60
N SER A 282 10.12 2.90 -26.06
CA SER A 282 9.36 4.10 -26.37
C SER A 282 8.84 4.76 -25.10
N ILE A 283 8.55 6.06 -25.20
CA ILE A 283 7.90 6.82 -24.13
C ILE A 283 6.40 6.63 -24.29
N LEU A 284 5.76 6.13 -23.23
CA LEU A 284 4.32 6.00 -23.17
C LEU A 284 3.69 7.38 -22.88
N ASP A 285 2.65 7.75 -23.63
CA ASP A 285 1.72 8.81 -23.26
C ASP A 285 0.79 8.27 -22.18
N LEU A 286 0.82 8.80 -20.95
CA LEU A 286 -0.02 8.32 -19.86
C LEU A 286 -1.40 9.00 -19.84
N THR A 287 -1.63 10.03 -20.66
CA THR A 287 -2.87 10.81 -20.60
C THR A 287 -4.10 9.97 -20.95
N PHE A 288 -3.97 8.94 -21.80
CA PHE A 288 -5.08 8.02 -22.11
C PHE A 288 -5.51 7.16 -20.92
N LEU A 289 -4.66 7.02 -19.90
CA LEU A 289 -4.95 6.27 -18.68
C LEU A 289 -5.66 7.11 -17.61
N VAL A 290 -5.74 8.44 -17.76
CA VAL A 290 -6.38 9.31 -16.76
C VAL A 290 -7.86 8.95 -16.57
N GLN A 291 -8.63 8.84 -17.66
CA GLN A 291 -10.05 8.53 -17.59
C GLN A 291 -10.34 7.15 -16.95
N PRO A 292 -9.73 6.03 -17.40
CA PRO A 292 -9.91 4.75 -16.72
C PRO A 292 -9.48 4.76 -15.25
N THR A 293 -8.47 5.57 -14.91
CA THR A 293 -8.05 5.72 -13.51
C THR A 293 -9.08 6.48 -12.68
N ILE A 294 -9.73 7.51 -13.24
CA ILE A 294 -10.86 8.19 -12.58
C ILE A 294 -12.01 7.21 -12.34
N GLU A 295 -12.31 6.31 -13.29
CA GLU A 295 -13.34 5.28 -13.13
C GLU A 295 -13.01 4.30 -11.99
N SER A 296 -11.75 3.85 -11.94
CA SER A 296 -11.21 3.04 -10.83
C SER A 296 -11.38 3.73 -9.46
N LEU A 297 -11.02 5.01 -9.36
CA LEU A 297 -11.15 5.79 -8.12
C LEU A 297 -12.62 6.08 -7.76
N LYS A 298 -13.46 6.33 -8.76
CA LYS A 298 -14.90 6.57 -8.60
C LYS A 298 -15.61 5.34 -8.06
N PHE A 299 -15.20 4.12 -8.45
CA PHE A 299 -15.69 2.88 -7.86
C PHE A 299 -15.46 2.83 -6.34
N MET A 300 -14.36 3.40 -5.87
CA MET A 300 -14.04 3.53 -4.45
C MET A 300 -14.70 4.76 -3.79
N GLY A 301 -15.49 5.55 -4.54
CA GLY A 301 -16.17 6.76 -4.07
C GLY A 301 -15.38 8.05 -4.17
N TYR A 302 -14.33 8.08 -5.00
CA TYR A 302 -13.51 9.27 -5.22
C TYR A 302 -13.62 9.69 -6.68
N ASP A 303 -14.53 10.63 -6.95
CA ASP A 303 -14.79 11.13 -8.30
C ASP A 303 -13.94 12.38 -8.58
N TYR A 304 -13.03 12.26 -9.55
CA TYR A 304 -12.16 13.34 -10.00
C TYR A 304 -12.48 13.77 -11.43
N SER A 305 -13.70 13.50 -11.90
CA SER A 305 -14.11 13.84 -13.27
C SER A 305 -13.95 15.33 -13.58
N ASP A 306 -14.25 16.21 -12.61
CA ASP A 306 -14.11 17.67 -12.76
C ASP A 306 -12.65 18.14 -12.82
N GLU A 307 -11.71 17.32 -12.36
CA GLU A 307 -10.27 17.63 -12.34
C GLU A 307 -9.53 17.04 -13.56
N LYS A 308 -10.24 16.30 -14.42
CA LYS A 308 -9.64 15.51 -15.50
C LYS A 308 -8.73 16.34 -16.41
N GLU A 309 -9.21 17.48 -16.91
CA GLU A 309 -8.45 18.33 -17.83
C GLU A 309 -7.15 18.83 -17.18
N ARG A 310 -7.22 19.25 -15.90
CA ARG A 310 -6.04 19.70 -15.15
C ARG A 310 -5.05 18.56 -14.93
N ILE A 311 -5.54 17.38 -14.56
CA ILE A 311 -4.71 16.18 -14.36
C ILE A 311 -3.99 15.81 -15.66
N VAL A 312 -4.71 15.80 -16.78
CA VAL A 312 -4.16 15.55 -18.12
C VAL A 312 -3.07 16.57 -18.48
N GLU A 313 -3.31 17.87 -18.24
CA GLU A 313 -2.33 18.92 -18.52
C GLU A 313 -1.06 18.77 -17.68
N ILE A 314 -1.20 18.47 -16.38
CA ILE A 314 -0.05 18.25 -15.48
C ILE A 314 0.78 17.05 -15.93
N ILE A 315 0.13 15.93 -16.26
CA ILE A 315 0.81 14.72 -16.73
C ILE A 315 1.56 15.01 -18.03
N ARG A 316 0.87 15.58 -19.04
CA ARG A 316 1.47 15.89 -20.35
C ARG A 316 2.70 16.78 -20.22
N LYS A 317 2.63 17.82 -19.40
CA LYS A 317 3.74 18.77 -19.21
C LYS A 317 4.97 18.09 -18.59
N GLU A 318 4.79 17.25 -17.56
CA GLU A 318 5.92 16.54 -16.97
C GLU A 318 6.45 15.44 -17.89
N GLU A 319 5.58 14.78 -18.67
CA GLU A 319 5.97 13.81 -19.70
C GLU A 319 6.88 14.43 -20.77
N GLU A 320 6.47 15.55 -21.37
CA GLU A 320 7.26 16.26 -22.38
C GLU A 320 8.64 16.66 -21.85
N LEU A 321 8.69 17.20 -20.63
CA LEU A 321 9.92 17.57 -19.95
C LEU A 321 10.82 16.35 -19.70
N PHE A 322 10.25 15.24 -19.24
CA PHE A 322 11.02 14.04 -18.95
C PHE A 322 11.45 13.30 -20.23
N ALA A 323 10.64 13.33 -21.28
CA ALA A 323 10.96 12.76 -22.57
C ALA A 323 12.18 13.43 -23.21
N ALA A 324 12.24 14.76 -23.16
CA ALA A 324 13.42 15.51 -23.57
C ALA A 324 14.66 15.09 -22.77
N ASN A 325 14.52 14.95 -21.44
CA ASN A 325 15.60 14.49 -20.58
C ASN A 325 16.07 13.06 -20.91
N ILE A 326 15.17 12.10 -21.14
CA ILE A 326 15.53 10.72 -21.54
C ILE A 326 16.31 10.73 -22.85
N LYS A 327 15.85 11.48 -23.86
CA LYS A 327 16.52 11.59 -25.16
C LYS A 327 17.95 12.11 -25.03
N ASP A 328 18.15 13.17 -24.26
CA ASP A 328 19.47 13.73 -23.99
C ASP A 328 20.36 12.77 -23.18
N SER A 329 19.76 12.05 -22.24
CA SER A 329 20.43 11.03 -21.44
C SER A 329 20.96 9.89 -22.31
N ILE A 330 20.14 9.35 -23.22
CA ILE A 330 20.55 8.30 -24.17
C ILE A 330 21.69 8.79 -25.05
N LYS A 331 21.62 10.02 -25.59
CA LYS A 331 22.70 10.62 -26.40
C LYS A 331 24.00 10.77 -25.59
N TYR A 332 23.90 11.12 -24.30
CA TYR A 332 25.04 11.19 -23.41
C TYR A 332 25.64 9.80 -23.14
N ILE A 333 24.83 8.82 -22.77
CA ILE A 333 25.26 7.44 -22.50
C ILE A 333 25.95 6.84 -23.72
N LYS A 334 25.37 6.98 -24.93
CA LYS A 334 25.99 6.52 -26.19
C LYS A 334 27.37 7.14 -26.45
N ARG A 335 27.61 8.39 -26.03
CA ARG A 335 28.94 9.01 -26.09
C ARG A 335 29.89 8.40 -25.04
N GLN A 336 29.40 8.16 -23.82
CA GLN A 336 30.20 7.53 -22.77
C GLN A 336 30.65 6.12 -23.15
N ILE A 337 29.78 5.33 -23.78
CA ILE A 337 30.08 3.99 -24.30
C ILE A 337 31.22 4.03 -25.34
N LYS A 338 31.26 5.06 -26.20
CA LYS A 338 32.33 5.19 -27.22
C LYS A 338 33.68 5.60 -26.64
N SER A 339 33.71 6.18 -25.44
CA SER A 339 34.91 6.83 -24.88
C SER A 339 35.47 6.14 -23.63
N ASN A 340 34.76 5.16 -23.08
CA ASN A 340 35.15 4.50 -21.83
C ASN A 340 34.89 2.99 -21.94
N LYS A 341 35.48 2.22 -21.03
CA LYS A 341 35.15 0.79 -20.87
C LYS A 341 33.77 0.64 -20.24
N VAL A 342 33.00 -0.35 -20.68
CA VAL A 342 31.61 -0.56 -20.25
C VAL A 342 31.52 -0.84 -18.75
N GLU A 343 32.51 -1.55 -18.21
CA GLU A 343 32.61 -1.92 -16.80
C GLU A 343 32.67 -0.68 -15.89
N ASP A 344 33.41 0.36 -16.32
CA ASP A 344 33.54 1.61 -15.56
C ASP A 344 32.20 2.37 -15.48
N LEU A 345 31.38 2.24 -16.54
CA LEU A 345 30.07 2.91 -16.66
C LEU A 345 28.98 2.27 -15.79
N LEU A 346 29.12 0.98 -15.47
CA LEU A 346 28.16 0.21 -14.67
C LEU A 346 28.49 0.21 -13.17
N THR A 347 29.49 0.97 -12.75
CA THR A 347 29.81 1.15 -11.33
C THR A 347 28.73 1.95 -10.62
N LYS A 348 28.42 1.59 -9.37
CA LYS A 348 27.46 2.31 -8.52
C LYS A 348 27.80 3.80 -8.39
N GLU A 349 29.08 4.13 -8.28
CA GLU A 349 29.56 5.50 -8.22
C GLU A 349 29.20 6.28 -9.50
N THR A 350 29.45 5.72 -10.68
CA THR A 350 29.12 6.36 -11.96
C THR A 350 27.62 6.55 -12.14
N LEU A 351 26.82 5.51 -11.83
CA LEU A 351 25.36 5.58 -11.92
C LEU A 351 24.79 6.63 -10.95
N LEU A 352 25.30 6.69 -9.72
CA LEU A 352 24.91 7.72 -8.74
C LEU A 352 25.30 9.12 -9.22
N LYS A 353 26.52 9.29 -9.74
CA LYS A 353 26.97 10.56 -10.30
C LYS A 353 26.10 11.02 -11.46
N TRP A 354 25.69 10.12 -12.37
CA TRP A 354 24.80 10.46 -13.49
C TRP A 354 23.39 10.82 -13.03
N LYS A 355 22.88 10.13 -12.02
CA LYS A 355 21.62 10.47 -11.36
C LYS A 355 21.67 11.88 -10.76
N ASP A 356 22.70 12.19 -9.98
CA ASP A 356 22.80 13.45 -9.24
C ASP A 356 23.12 14.64 -10.15
N SER A 357 24.01 14.46 -11.15
CA SER A 357 24.46 15.55 -12.02
C SER A 357 23.57 15.80 -13.24
N ARG A 358 22.85 14.78 -13.73
CA ARG A 358 22.09 14.84 -14.99
C ARG A 358 20.64 14.38 -14.88
N GLY A 359 20.23 13.89 -13.70
CA GLY A 359 18.89 13.33 -13.51
C GLY A 359 18.66 12.01 -14.25
N ILE A 360 19.72 11.33 -14.69
CA ILE A 360 19.62 10.09 -15.47
C ILE A 360 19.13 8.98 -14.54
N PRO A 361 17.96 8.36 -14.78
CA PRO A 361 17.54 7.21 -13.99
C PRO A 361 18.51 6.05 -14.20
N GLU A 362 18.92 5.41 -13.11
CA GLU A 362 19.85 4.28 -13.11
C GLU A 362 19.41 3.18 -14.08
N LYS A 363 18.13 2.82 -14.07
CA LYS A 363 17.58 1.81 -14.98
C LYS A 363 17.73 2.21 -16.45
N ILE A 364 17.55 3.49 -16.81
CA ILE A 364 17.75 3.98 -18.19
C ILE A 364 19.21 3.88 -18.58
N ALA A 365 20.13 4.27 -17.69
CA ALA A 365 21.57 4.14 -17.92
C ALA A 365 21.95 2.68 -18.20
N ILE A 366 21.59 1.78 -17.28
CA ILE A 366 21.86 0.35 -17.40
C ILE A 366 21.23 -0.20 -18.68
N GLY A 367 19.92 -0.03 -18.88
CA GLY A 367 19.19 -0.56 -20.04
C GLY A 367 19.76 -0.08 -21.37
N THR A 368 20.14 1.21 -21.46
CA THR A 368 20.77 1.76 -22.66
C THR A 368 22.14 1.14 -22.93
N ILE A 369 22.97 0.98 -21.89
CA ILE A 369 24.27 0.32 -22.01
C ILE A 369 24.10 -1.12 -22.48
N LYS A 370 23.21 -1.89 -21.82
CA LYS A 370 22.91 -3.29 -22.17
C LYS A 370 22.48 -3.45 -23.63
N HIS A 371 21.62 -2.58 -24.13
CA HIS A 371 21.12 -2.68 -25.51
C HIS A 371 22.17 -2.31 -26.56
N ASN A 372 23.19 -1.52 -26.21
CA ASN A 372 24.21 -1.04 -27.15
C ASN A 372 25.55 -1.78 -27.03
N CYS A 373 25.68 -2.75 -26.12
CA CYS A 373 26.92 -3.50 -25.89
C CYS A 373 26.61 -5.00 -25.75
N ASP A 374 27.23 -5.85 -26.57
CA ASP A 374 27.20 -7.33 -26.46
C ASP A 374 28.07 -7.83 -25.28
N SER A 375 27.80 -7.36 -24.05
CA SER A 375 28.59 -7.77 -22.89
C SER A 375 27.82 -8.76 -22.00
N ASN A 376 28.25 -10.02 -22.01
CA ASN A 376 27.87 -11.06 -21.04
C ASN A 376 28.27 -10.74 -19.57
N LEU A 377 28.87 -9.57 -19.31
CA LEU A 377 29.29 -9.06 -17.98
C LEU A 377 28.12 -8.70 -17.04
N LEU A 378 26.88 -8.86 -17.48
CA LEU A 378 25.69 -8.30 -16.85
C LEU A 378 24.97 -9.23 -15.87
N LEU A 379 25.49 -10.44 -15.65
CA LEU A 379 24.91 -11.44 -14.74
C LEU A 379 25.03 -11.08 -13.24
N GLN A 380 25.63 -9.94 -12.88
CA GLN A 380 25.86 -9.56 -11.48
C GLN A 380 25.07 -8.34 -10.98
N VAL A 381 24.35 -7.61 -11.85
CA VAL A 381 23.37 -6.64 -11.35
C VAL A 381 22.07 -7.40 -11.12
N ASP A 382 22.04 -8.09 -9.98
CA ASP A 382 20.85 -8.78 -9.55
C ASP A 382 19.77 -7.73 -9.23
N PHE A 383 18.79 -7.62 -10.12
CA PHE A 383 17.56 -6.87 -9.86
C PHE A 383 16.58 -7.69 -9.02
N ASN A 384 17.00 -8.83 -8.45
CA ASN A 384 16.41 -9.31 -7.20
C ASN A 384 16.65 -8.22 -6.15
N ASN A 385 15.77 -7.24 -6.17
CA ASN A 385 15.41 -6.55 -4.97
C ASN A 385 14.94 -7.65 -4.03
N ASP A 386 15.83 -8.13 -3.18
CA ASP A 386 15.51 -8.92 -2.01
C ASP A 386 14.64 -8.04 -1.12
N PHE A 387 13.38 -7.91 -1.51
CA PHE A 387 12.42 -7.18 -0.71
C PHE A 387 12.25 -7.98 0.57
N PRO A 388 12.35 -7.33 1.73
CA PRO A 388 12.21 -8.01 2.99
C PRO A 388 10.83 -8.66 3.06
N PHE A 389 10.78 -9.88 3.60
CA PHE A 389 9.52 -10.53 3.91
C PHE A 389 8.63 -9.56 4.69
N ASN A 390 7.47 -9.27 4.14
CA ASN A 390 6.47 -8.38 4.70
C ASN A 390 5.14 -9.13 4.75
N LEU A 391 4.74 -9.53 5.94
CA LEU A 391 3.49 -10.27 6.15
C LEU A 391 2.25 -9.55 5.59
N LYS A 392 2.23 -8.20 5.59
CA LYS A 392 1.12 -7.42 5.04
C LYS A 392 0.94 -7.64 3.52
N MET A 393 2.01 -8.03 2.82
CA MET A 393 2.07 -8.11 1.36
C MET A 393 2.28 -9.55 0.86
N ASN A 394 3.00 -10.37 1.63
CA ASN A 394 3.34 -11.75 1.31
C ASN A 394 2.31 -12.78 1.80
N GLY A 395 1.30 -12.37 2.57
CA GLY A 395 0.22 -13.24 3.02
C GLY A 395 -0.52 -13.94 1.86
N TYR A 396 -0.56 -13.30 0.69
CA TYR A 396 -1.21 -13.82 -0.52
C TYR A 396 -0.21 -14.15 -1.62
N PRO A 397 0.56 -15.23 -1.53
CA PRO A 397 1.56 -15.52 -2.53
C PRO A 397 0.90 -15.97 -3.85
N TYR A 398 1.04 -15.20 -4.94
CA TYR A 398 0.63 -15.61 -6.30
C TYR A 398 1.09 -17.04 -6.68
N LEU A 399 2.17 -17.52 -6.07
CA LEU A 399 2.85 -18.77 -6.43
C LEU A 399 2.88 -19.83 -5.31
N ARG A 400 2.27 -19.61 -4.14
CA ARG A 400 2.31 -20.62 -3.06
C ARG A 400 0.92 -21.01 -2.62
N ASN A 401 0.65 -22.31 -2.69
CA ASN A 401 -0.54 -22.91 -2.12
C ASN A 401 -0.31 -23.16 -0.61
N ILE A 402 -1.01 -22.40 0.23
CA ILE A 402 -1.00 -22.52 1.68
C ILE A 402 -2.02 -23.60 2.09
N ASN A 403 -1.54 -24.84 2.20
CA ASN A 403 -2.37 -25.98 2.64
C ASN A 403 -2.68 -25.97 4.15
N ASN A 404 -1.83 -25.32 4.96
CA ASN A 404 -2.02 -25.20 6.41
C ASN A 404 -1.79 -23.74 6.83
N PRO A 405 -2.84 -22.91 6.86
CA PRO A 405 -2.76 -21.50 7.23
C PRO A 405 -2.12 -21.26 8.60
N ARG A 406 -2.49 -22.06 9.60
CA ARG A 406 -1.95 -21.95 10.97
C ARG A 406 -0.44 -22.15 10.98
N GLN A 407 0.04 -23.24 10.38
CA GLN A 407 1.48 -23.54 10.32
C GLN A 407 2.22 -22.47 9.51
N TRP A 408 1.63 -22.00 8.42
CA TRP A 408 2.22 -20.93 7.62
C TRP A 408 2.42 -19.64 8.43
N LEU A 409 1.46 -19.26 9.28
CA LEU A 409 1.59 -18.09 10.15
C LEU A 409 2.72 -18.25 11.19
N VAL A 410 2.87 -19.44 11.76
CA VAL A 410 3.99 -19.77 12.67
C VAL A 410 5.33 -19.66 11.93
N ASP A 411 5.41 -20.15 10.70
CA ASP A 411 6.64 -20.07 9.89
C ASP A 411 6.92 -18.64 9.40
N ALA A 412 5.86 -17.86 9.16
CA ALA A 412 5.95 -16.45 8.78
C ALA A 412 6.56 -15.60 9.90
N GLU A 413 6.20 -15.87 11.16
CA GLU A 413 6.80 -15.20 12.31
C GLU A 413 8.33 -15.37 12.30
N LYS A 414 8.82 -16.61 12.12
CA LYS A 414 10.27 -16.89 12.06
C LYS A 414 10.94 -16.04 10.97
N LYS A 415 10.33 -15.94 9.79
CA LYS A 415 10.86 -15.15 8.65
C LYS A 415 10.93 -13.65 8.94
N LEU A 416 9.97 -13.10 9.68
CA LEU A 416 9.97 -11.69 10.08
C LEU A 416 11.19 -11.36 10.96
N TYR A 417 11.58 -12.27 11.85
CA TYR A 417 12.67 -12.03 12.79
C TYR A 417 14.06 -12.50 12.33
N THR A 418 14.15 -13.40 11.34
CA THR A 418 15.45 -13.85 10.78
C THR A 418 16.01 -12.89 9.73
N ASN A 419 15.16 -12.12 9.05
CA ASN A 419 15.59 -11.10 8.10
C ASN A 419 16.03 -9.83 8.85
N LYS A 420 17.24 -9.87 9.43
CA LYS A 420 17.91 -8.80 10.21
C LYS A 420 18.14 -7.46 9.49
N LYS A 421 17.48 -7.16 8.37
CA LYS A 421 17.65 -5.88 7.67
C LYS A 421 16.75 -4.74 8.17
N TRP A 422 15.83 -4.97 9.11
CA TRP A 422 14.82 -3.96 9.45
C TRP A 422 14.41 -3.96 10.93
N ILE A 423 15.20 -3.27 11.76
CA ILE A 423 14.69 -2.30 12.75
C ILE A 423 15.03 -0.93 12.21
#